data_AF-A0A496P831-F1
#
_entry.id   AF-A0A496P831-F1
#
_cell.length_a   1.000
_cell.length_b   1.000
_cell.length_c   1.000
_cell.angle_alpha   90.00
_cell.angle_beta   90.00
_cell.angle_gamma   90.00
#
_symmetry.space_group_name_H-M   'P 1'
#
loop_
_entity.id
_entity.type
_entity.pdbx_description
1 polymer ?
#
loop_
_entity_poly.entity_id
_entity_poly.type
_entity_poly.pdbx_seq_one_letter_code
_entity_poly.pdbx_strand_id
1 'polypeptide(L)'
;MESMPEYEEFCICLGRKIAWVRRCQGLSQKELSKRCGISPSYLAKIEGAKGSLGTSVQVLYLIAKTLQVDVATLVCHDEIDYQRVRMYKIKQRVMGYESNQLH
;
A
#
# COMPACT_ATOMS: atom_id res chain seq x y z
N MET A 1 6.45 7.98 -24.86
CA MET A 1 7.22 7.38 -23.77
C MET A 1 6.36 7.55 -22.53
N GLU A 2 5.80 6.47 -21.99
CA GLU A 2 5.01 6.56 -20.75
C GLU A 2 5.90 7.17 -19.65
N SER A 3 5.39 8.20 -18.96
CA SER A 3 6.12 8.80 -17.86
C SER A 3 6.26 7.76 -16.76
N MET A 4 7.49 7.50 -16.30
CA MET A 4 7.69 6.62 -15.16
C MET A 4 6.83 7.09 -13.96
N PRO A 5 6.23 6.15 -13.22
CA PRO A 5 5.40 6.49 -12.07
C PRO A 5 6.22 7.26 -11.04
N GLU A 6 5.59 8.23 -10.39
CA GLU A 6 6.24 8.95 -9.29
C GLU A 6 6.46 7.99 -8.12
N TYR A 7 7.53 8.21 -7.34
CA TYR A 7 7.83 7.39 -6.17
C TYR A 7 6.65 7.32 -5.19
N GLU A 8 5.91 8.42 -5.06
CA GLU A 8 4.70 8.47 -4.24
C GLU A 8 3.64 7.45 -4.69
N GLU A 9 3.42 7.32 -6.00
CA GLU A 9 2.46 6.39 -6.58
C GLU A 9 2.90 4.95 -6.34
N PHE A 10 4.19 4.65 -6.51
CA PHE A 10 4.76 3.35 -6.19
C PHE A 10 4.52 2.96 -4.72
N CYS A 11 4.78 3.86 -3.77
CA CYS A 11 4.54 3.59 -2.36
C CYS A 11 3.07 3.26 -2.06
N ILE A 12 2.14 4.01 -2.65
CA ILE A 12 0.71 3.79 -2.46
C ILE A 12 0.28 2.45 -3.08
N CYS A 13 0.77 2.13 -4.27
CA CYS A 13 0.53 0.84 -4.92
C CYS A 13 1.01 -0.31 -4.03
N LEU A 14 2.26 -0.26 -3.57
CA LEU A 14 2.87 -1.30 -2.73
C LEU A 14 2.08 -1.52 -1.43
N GLY A 15 1.75 -0.44 -0.71
CA GLY A 15 0.95 -0.53 0.52
C GLY A 15 -0.42 -1.17 0.28
N ARG A 16 -1.10 -0.78 -0.81
CA ARG A 16 -2.39 -1.35 -1.21
C ARG A 16 -2.29 -2.81 -1.62
N LYS A 17 -1.24 -3.19 -2.35
CA LYS A 17 -0.98 -4.57 -2.78
C LYS A 17 -0.77 -5.47 -1.57
N ILE A 18 0.05 -5.06 -0.60
CA ILE A 18 0.24 -5.76 0.67
C ILE A 18 -1.10 -5.96 1.40
N ALA A 19 -1.87 -4.88 1.55
CA ALA A 19 -3.18 -4.93 2.21
C ALA A 19 -4.19 -5.83 1.46
N TRP A 20 -4.11 -5.90 0.14
CA TRP A 20 -4.96 -6.75 -0.68
C TRP A 20 -4.58 -8.22 -0.52
N VAL A 21 -3.31 -8.59 -0.71
CA VAL A 21 -2.83 -9.99 -0.54
C VAL A 21 -3.13 -10.49 0.87
N ARG A 22 -2.87 -9.67 1.90
CA ARG A 22 -3.19 -10.00 3.29
C ARG A 22 -4.68 -10.33 3.47
N ARG A 23 -5.57 -9.51 2.90
CA ARG A 23 -7.02 -9.71 3.00
C ARG A 23 -7.49 -10.94 2.24
N CYS A 24 -6.92 -11.24 1.09
CA CYS A 24 -7.21 -12.47 0.34
C CYS A 24 -6.87 -13.74 1.14
N GLN A 25 -5.92 -13.66 2.09
CA GLN A 25 -5.59 -14.74 3.01
C GLN A 25 -6.39 -14.72 4.32
N GLY A 26 -7.37 -13.82 4.46
CA GLY A 26 -8.19 -13.70 5.67
C GLY A 26 -7.44 -13.18 6.90
N LEU A 27 -6.24 -12.61 6.74
CA LEU A 27 -5.42 -12.13 7.85
C LEU A 27 -5.82 -10.70 8.22
N SER A 28 -5.91 -10.41 9.53
CA SER A 28 -5.99 -9.04 10.03
C SER A 28 -4.60 -8.38 10.02
N GLN A 29 -4.54 -7.03 10.11
CA GLN A 29 -3.26 -6.33 10.28
C GLN A 29 -2.52 -6.81 11.54
N LYS A 30 -3.24 -7.01 12.64
CA LYS A 30 -2.67 -7.51 13.91
C LYS A 30 -2.05 -8.90 13.73
N GLU A 31 -2.70 -9.77 12.96
CA GLU A 31 -2.23 -11.13 12.73
C GLU A 31 -0.98 -11.13 11.84
N LEU A 32 -1.01 -10.41 10.70
CA LEU A 32 0.15 -10.32 9.83
C LEU A 32 1.34 -9.67 10.56
N SER A 33 1.12 -8.57 11.27
CA SER A 33 2.20 -7.87 11.98
C SER A 33 2.86 -8.75 13.04
N LYS A 34 2.05 -9.51 13.80
CA LYS A 34 2.55 -10.47 14.79
C LYS A 34 3.43 -11.54 14.15
N ARG A 35 3.00 -12.12 13.02
CA ARG A 35 3.77 -13.14 12.29
C ARG A 35 5.06 -12.59 11.69
N CYS A 36 5.05 -11.35 11.21
CA CYS A 36 6.22 -10.66 10.68
C CYS A 36 7.18 -10.17 11.78
N GLY A 37 6.78 -10.17 13.06
CA GLY A 37 7.58 -9.61 14.15
C GLY A 37 7.66 -8.08 14.16
N ILE A 38 6.63 -7.39 13.63
CA ILE A 38 6.55 -5.92 13.59
C ILE A 38 5.30 -5.42 14.33
N SER A 39 5.26 -4.12 14.66
CA SER A 39 4.10 -3.55 15.33
C SER A 39 2.89 -3.41 14.38
N PRO A 40 1.65 -3.58 14.88
CA PRO A 40 0.45 -3.36 14.07
C PRO A 40 0.36 -1.94 13.49
N SER A 41 0.80 -0.93 14.26
CA SER A 41 0.83 0.47 13.81
C SER A 41 1.85 0.69 12.70
N TYR A 42 2.96 -0.04 12.70
CA TYR A 42 3.94 0.04 11.62
C TYR A 42 3.40 -0.60 10.34
N LEU A 43 2.77 -1.79 10.44
CA LEU A 43 2.10 -2.39 9.29
C LEU A 43 0.97 -1.49 8.75
N ALA A 44 0.19 -0.85 9.62
CA ALA A 44 -0.86 0.07 9.22
C ALA A 44 -0.30 1.29 8.46
N LYS A 45 0.85 1.82 8.87
CA LYS A 45 1.57 2.87 8.13
C LYS A 45 2.03 2.41 6.75
N ILE A 46 2.58 1.19 6.66
CA ILE A 46 3.01 0.59 5.39
C ILE A 46 1.82 0.43 4.44
N GLU A 47 0.74 -0.19 4.90
CA GLU A 47 -0.46 -0.44 4.07
C GLU A 47 -1.22 0.83 3.69
N GLY A 48 -1.20 1.83 4.58
CA GLY A 48 -1.85 3.12 4.36
C GLY A 48 -0.98 4.16 3.66
N ALA A 49 0.22 3.79 3.19
CA ALA A 49 1.28 4.68 2.68
C ALA A 49 0.77 6.00 2.10
N LYS A 50 1.04 7.11 2.78
CA LYS A 50 0.72 8.47 2.32
C LYS A 50 1.91 9.07 1.59
N GLY A 51 2.40 8.35 0.57
CA GLY A 51 3.50 8.79 -0.27
C GLY A 51 4.92 8.49 0.20
N SER A 52 5.06 7.80 1.34
CA SER A 52 6.30 7.19 1.79
C SER A 52 5.97 5.95 2.61
N LEU A 53 6.76 4.89 2.44
CA LEU A 53 6.62 3.67 3.23
C LEU A 53 7.38 3.73 4.55
N GLY A 54 8.52 4.43 4.60
CA GLY A 54 9.43 4.40 5.76
C GLY A 54 9.80 2.97 6.18
N THR A 55 9.93 2.06 5.22
CA THR A 55 10.18 0.63 5.46
C THR A 55 11.45 0.14 4.81
N SER A 56 12.05 -0.89 5.40
CA SER A 56 13.26 -1.52 4.86
C SER A 56 12.92 -2.68 3.94
N VAL A 57 13.86 -3.03 3.07
CA VAL A 57 13.77 -4.24 2.22
C VAL A 57 13.61 -5.50 3.09
N GLN A 58 14.24 -5.53 4.27
CA GLN A 58 14.09 -6.64 5.22
C GLN A 58 12.62 -6.82 5.65
N VAL A 59 11.92 -5.73 5.99
CA VAL A 59 10.50 -5.80 6.39
C VAL A 59 9.63 -6.24 5.22
N LEU A 60 9.88 -5.75 4.01
CA LEU A 60 9.17 -6.20 2.81
C LEU A 60 9.37 -7.69 2.54
N TYR A 61 10.61 -8.18 2.68
CA TYR A 61 10.91 -9.60 2.57
C TYR A 61 10.17 -10.44 3.62
N LEU A 62 10.13 -9.99 4.88
CA LEU A 62 9.39 -10.67 5.95
C LEU A 62 7.88 -10.72 5.68
N ILE A 63 7.31 -9.63 5.15
CA ILE A 63 5.90 -9.57 4.73
C ILE A 63 5.63 -10.57 3.60
N ALA A 64 6.43 -10.55 2.54
CA ALA A 64 6.29 -11.48 1.40
C ALA A 64 6.40 -12.95 1.85
N LYS A 65 7.41 -13.25 2.67
CA LYS A 65 7.63 -14.59 3.25
C LYS A 65 6.42 -15.04 4.08
N THR A 66 5.88 -14.17 4.92
CA THR A 66 4.74 -14.48 5.80
C THR A 66 3.45 -14.69 5.00
N LEU A 67 3.29 -13.92 3.93
CA LEU A 67 2.20 -14.07 2.96
C LEU A 67 2.46 -15.20 1.96
N GLN A 68 3.60 -15.90 2.02
CA GLN A 68 3.95 -16.99 1.09
C GLN A 68 3.84 -16.59 -0.39
N VAL A 69 4.26 -15.37 -0.71
CA VAL A 69 4.34 -14.85 -2.08
C VAL A 69 5.76 -14.40 -2.39
N ASP A 70 6.11 -14.36 -3.68
CA ASP A 70 7.36 -13.75 -4.11
C ASP A 70 7.33 -12.23 -3.84
N VAL A 71 8.48 -11.63 -3.51
CA VAL A 71 8.60 -10.18 -3.29
C VAL A 71 8.14 -9.40 -4.53
N ALA A 72 8.42 -9.90 -5.74
CA ALA A 72 7.95 -9.33 -7.01
C ALA A 72 6.43 -9.20 -7.06
N THR A 73 5.67 -10.12 -6.45
CA THR A 73 4.20 -10.04 -6.37
C THR A 73 3.73 -8.77 -5.65
N LEU A 74 4.54 -8.28 -4.70
CA LEU A 74 4.26 -7.05 -3.96
C LEU A 74 4.78 -5.81 -4.68
N VAL A 75 5.97 -5.87 -5.29
CA VAL A 75 6.65 -4.67 -5.82
C VAL A 75 6.40 -4.39 -7.29
N CYS A 76 6.00 -5.39 -8.09
CA CYS A 76 5.69 -5.21 -9.50
C CYS A 76 4.25 -4.68 -9.65
N HIS A 77 4.16 -3.51 -10.28
CA HIS A 77 2.90 -2.82 -10.57
C HIS A 77 2.87 -2.47 -12.05
N ASP A 78 1.70 -2.59 -12.67
CA ASP A 78 1.46 -2.18 -14.05
C ASP A 78 0.81 -0.79 -14.10
N GLU A 79 0.63 -0.28 -15.33
CA GLU A 79 -0.01 1.03 -15.52
C GLU A 79 -1.43 1.07 -14.95
N ILE A 80 -2.16 -0.04 -14.94
CA ILE A 80 -3.52 -0.10 -14.38
C ILE A 80 -3.49 0.14 -12.87
N ASP A 81 -2.53 -0.45 -12.16
CA ASP A 81 -2.33 -0.22 -10.73
C ASP A 81 -2.05 1.27 -10.44
N TYR A 82 -1.20 1.92 -11.26
CA TYR A 82 -0.91 3.35 -11.13
C TYR A 82 -2.11 4.25 -11.44
N GLN A 83 -2.86 3.93 -12.49
CA GLN A 83 -4.09 4.66 -12.83
C GLN A 83 -5.12 4.61 -11.71
N ARG A 84 -5.27 3.46 -11.02
CA ARG A 84 -6.14 3.33 -9.84
C ARG A 84 -5.70 4.24 -8.69
N VAL A 85 -4.40 4.43 -8.49
CA VAL A 85 -3.86 5.37 -7.49
C VAL A 85 -4.15 6.81 -7.87
N ARG A 86 -3.88 7.21 -9.12
CA ARG A 86 -4.17 8.55 -9.63
C ARG A 86 -5.65 8.90 -9.50
N MET A 87 -6.53 7.98 -9.92
CA MET A 87 -7.98 8.12 -9.78
C MET A 87 -8.42 8.24 -8.32
N TYR A 88 -7.83 7.48 -7.41
CA TYR A 88 -8.11 7.60 -5.98
C TYR A 88 -7.71 8.98 -5.43
N LYS A 89 -6.53 9.49 -5.80
CA LYS A 89 -6.08 10.84 -5.39
C LYS A 89 -7.04 11.93 -5.88
N ILE A 90 -7.52 11.84 -7.13
CA ILE A 90 -8.50 12.77 -7.68
C ILE A 90 -9.80 12.72 -6.87
N LYS A 91 -10.35 11.53 -6.62
CA LYS A 91 -11.58 11.36 -5.82
C LYS A 91 -11.44 11.92 -4.40
N GLN A 92 -10.29 11.71 -3.75
CA GLN A 92 -10.03 12.27 -2.42
C GLN A 92 -10.02 13.80 -2.42
N ARG A 93 -9.47 14.43 -3.45
CA ARG A 93 -9.49 15.90 -3.61
C ARG A 93 -10.91 16.42 -3.84
N VAL A 94 -11.70 15.75 -4.66
CA VAL A 94 -13.09 16.13 -4.95
C VAL A 94 -13.99 15.96 -3.72
N MET A 95 -13.95 14.80 -3.04
CA MET A 95 -14.75 14.57 -1.83
C MET A 95 -14.32 15.44 -0.64
N GLY A 96 -13.01 15.71 -0.51
CA GLY A 96 -12.47 16.61 0.51
C GLY A 96 -12.92 18.07 0.31
N TYR A 97 -13.19 18.47 -0.94
CA TYR A 97 -13.73 19.80 -1.24
C TYR A 97 -15.20 19.94 -0.81
N GLU A 98 -16.04 18.92 -1.05
CA GLU A 98 -17.44 18.91 -0.64
C GLU A 98 -17.62 18.95 0.89
N SER A 99 -16.71 18.32 1.63
CA SER A 99 -16.74 18.30 3.10
C SER A 99 -16.37 19.67 3.72
N ASN A 100 -15.57 20.47 3.02
CA ASN A 100 -15.08 21.78 3.46
C ASN A 100 -15.98 22.97 3.05
N GLN A 101 -17.03 22.75 2.24
CA GLN A 101 -18.02 23.79 1.90
C GLN A 101 -19.25 23.80 2.84
N LEU A 102 -19.37 22.79 3.72
CA LEU A 102 -20.48 22.65 4.67
C LEU A 102 -20.15 23.21 6.07
N HIS A 103 -19.03 23.93 6.22
CA HIS A 103 -18.62 24.67 7.43
C HIS A 103 -18.24 26.10 7.04
#